data_AF-A0A258KKP6-F1
#
_entry.id   AF-A0A258KKP6-F1
#
_cell.length_a   1.000
_cell.length_b   1.000
_cell.length_c   1.000
_cell.angle_alpha   90.00
_cell.angle_beta   90.00
_cell.angle_gamma   90.00
#
_symmetry.space_group_name_H-M   'P 1'
#
loop_
_entity.id
_entity.type
_entity.pdbx_description
1 polymer ?
#
loop_
_entity_poly.entity_id
_entity_poly.type
_entity_poly.pdbx_seq_one_letter_code
_entity_poly.pdbx_strand_id
1 'polypeptide(L)'
;MTDATVRMVRRSALSQLAAQRPEVARALFRLTVEGLQRSQDHVLMLGRKSARERVVSLLIDLANRTGADGELDVPMSRQDMADYLGVTIETVSRTLTQLQVDGVIAIPTTRHIVLRDSAALRRFAA
;
A
#
# COMPACT_ATOMS: atom_id res chain seq x y z
N MET A 1 -10.45 -2.10 -6.43
CA MET A 1 -10.86 -3.32 -5.71
C MET A 1 -11.01 -4.49 -6.69
N THR A 2 -10.74 -5.72 -6.25
CA THR A 2 -10.91 -6.97 -7.00
C THR A 2 -11.81 -7.95 -6.23
N ASP A 3 -12.35 -8.95 -6.91
CA ASP A 3 -13.13 -10.01 -6.24
C ASP A 3 -12.25 -10.75 -5.23
N ALA A 4 -12.81 -11.01 -4.04
CA ALA A 4 -12.11 -11.67 -2.95
C ALA A 4 -13.07 -12.58 -2.17
N THR A 5 -12.56 -13.73 -1.72
CA THR A 5 -13.29 -14.62 -0.82
C THR A 5 -12.82 -14.37 0.61
N VAL A 6 -13.75 -14.04 1.51
CA VAL A 6 -13.45 -13.75 2.92
C VAL A 6 -14.08 -14.80 3.82
N ARG A 7 -13.36 -15.22 4.87
CA ARG A 7 -13.90 -16.03 5.97
C ARG A 7 -14.15 -15.16 7.18
N MET A 8 -15.39 -15.15 7.64
CA MET A 8 -15.81 -14.34 8.79
C MET A 8 -15.76 -15.18 10.07
N VAL A 9 -15.25 -14.59 11.16
CA VAL A 9 -15.25 -15.19 12.49
C VAL A 9 -15.97 -14.24 13.44
N ARG A 10 -16.85 -14.77 14.30
CA ARG A 10 -17.52 -13.95 15.32
C ARG A 10 -16.48 -13.39 16.29
N ARG A 11 -16.53 -12.08 16.54
CA ARG A 11 -15.63 -11.41 17.49
C ARG A 11 -15.65 -12.08 18.87
N SER A 12 -16.81 -12.47 19.37
CA SER A 12 -16.95 -13.17 20.66
C SER A 12 -16.22 -14.50 20.70
N ALA A 13 -16.30 -15.30 19.63
CA ALA A 13 -15.59 -16.57 19.53
C ALA A 13 -14.07 -16.35 19.47
N LEU A 14 -13.61 -15.34 18.75
CA LEU A 14 -12.20 -14.97 18.67
C LEU A 14 -11.65 -14.49 20.04
N SER A 15 -12.42 -13.67 20.77
CA SER A 15 -12.09 -13.23 22.12
C SER A 15 -12.01 -14.38 23.11
N GLN A 16 -12.96 -15.34 23.07
CA GLN A 16 -12.91 -16.53 23.90
C GLN A 16 -11.68 -17.39 23.60
N LEU A 17 -11.37 -17.58 22.31
CA LEU A 17 -10.19 -18.33 21.90
C LEU A 17 -8.91 -17.67 22.40
N ALA A 18 -8.79 -16.34 22.29
CA ALA A 18 -7.65 -15.59 22.81
C ALA A 18 -7.50 -15.71 24.33
N ALA A 19 -8.62 -15.79 25.07
CA ALA A 19 -8.60 -16.00 26.53
C ALA A 19 -8.11 -17.41 26.91
N GLN A 20 -8.36 -18.41 26.07
CA GLN A 20 -7.97 -19.81 26.30
C GLN A 20 -6.58 -20.15 25.74
N ARG A 21 -6.13 -19.42 24.72
CA ARG A 21 -4.93 -19.71 23.93
C ARG A 21 -4.02 -18.49 23.82
N PRO A 22 -2.94 -18.42 24.63
CA PRO A 22 -2.03 -17.27 24.66
C PRO A 22 -1.40 -16.94 23.30
N GLU A 23 -1.18 -17.93 22.45
CA GLU A 23 -0.66 -17.75 21.09
C GLU A 23 -1.61 -16.95 20.20
N VAL A 24 -2.93 -17.12 20.38
CA VAL A 24 -3.95 -16.35 19.66
C VAL A 24 -3.97 -14.92 20.16
N ALA A 25 -3.93 -14.71 21.48
CA ALA A 25 -3.85 -13.36 22.05
C ALA A 25 -2.61 -12.60 21.57
N ARG A 26 -1.43 -13.25 21.55
CA ARG A 26 -0.19 -12.68 21.03
C ARG A 26 -0.28 -12.35 19.54
N ALA A 27 -0.89 -13.23 18.74
CA ALA A 27 -1.11 -12.98 17.31
C ALA A 27 -2.02 -11.77 17.07
N LEU A 28 -3.13 -11.66 17.81
CA LEU A 28 -4.03 -10.50 17.72
C LEU A 28 -3.36 -9.20 18.16
N PHE A 29 -2.59 -9.24 19.25
CA PHE A 29 -1.83 -8.08 19.71
C PHE A 29 -0.82 -7.62 18.65
N ARG A 30 -0.05 -8.55 18.09
CA ARG A 30 0.91 -8.26 17.02
C ARG A 30 0.22 -7.63 15.79
N LEU A 31 -0.88 -8.23 15.31
CA LEU A 31 -1.65 -7.67 14.19
C LEU A 31 -2.19 -6.27 14.49
N THR A 32 -2.57 -6.00 15.75
CA THR A 32 -3.04 -4.68 16.18
C THR A 32 -1.92 -3.66 16.18
N VAL A 33 -0.74 -4.02 16.72
CA VAL A 33 0.46 -3.16 16.72
C VAL A 33 0.92 -2.86 15.30
N GLU A 34 1.00 -3.87 14.44
CA GLU A 34 1.32 -3.70 13.01
C GLU A 34 0.28 -2.82 12.29
N GLY A 35 -1.01 -2.94 12.65
CA GLY A 35 -2.06 -2.04 12.18
C GLY A 35 -1.84 -0.59 12.61
N LEU A 36 -1.54 -0.37 13.88
CA LEU A 36 -1.29 0.95 14.45
C LEU A 36 -0.05 1.62 13.85
N GLN A 37 1.06 0.89 13.72
CA GLN A 37 2.29 1.39 13.08
C GLN A 37 2.01 1.83 11.65
N ARG A 38 1.31 1.01 10.86
CA ARG A 38 0.92 1.39 9.49
C ARG A 38 0.05 2.65 9.46
N SER A 39 -0.88 2.82 10.39
CA SER A 39 -1.68 4.03 10.48
C SER A 39 -0.83 5.27 10.82
N GLN A 40 0.14 5.14 11.73
CA GLN A 40 1.06 6.22 12.07
C GLN A 40 1.95 6.61 10.88
N ASP A 41 2.54 5.62 10.19
CA ASP A 41 3.34 5.83 8.99
C ASP A 41 2.53 6.51 7.88
N HIS A 42 1.27 6.12 7.73
CA HIS A 42 0.36 6.73 6.78
C HIS A 42 0.10 8.21 7.10
N VAL A 43 -0.18 8.54 8.36
CA VAL A 43 -0.36 9.94 8.80
C VAL A 43 0.91 10.76 8.54
N LEU A 44 2.09 10.20 8.82
CA LEU A 44 3.37 10.87 8.53
C LEU A 44 3.57 11.09 7.01
N MET A 45 3.24 10.09 6.18
CA MET A 45 3.28 10.19 4.73
C MET A 45 2.36 11.32 4.23
N LEU A 46 1.13 11.41 4.74
CA LEU A 46 0.19 12.48 4.37
C LEU A 46 0.61 13.87 4.89
N GLY A 47 1.28 13.94 6.03
CA GLY A 47 1.66 15.20 6.65
C GLY A 47 2.97 15.80 6.13
N ARG A 48 3.90 14.97 5.62
CA ARG A 48 5.27 15.41 5.32
C ARG A 48 5.69 15.24 3.86
N LYS A 49 5.10 14.29 3.13
CA LYS A 49 5.55 13.97 1.78
C LYS A 49 4.84 14.80 0.71
N SER A 50 5.56 15.13 -0.36
CA SER A 50 5.01 15.68 -1.59
C SER A 50 4.13 14.67 -2.32
N ALA A 51 3.21 15.11 -3.19
CA ALA A 51 2.35 14.20 -3.93
C ALA A 51 3.14 13.13 -4.73
N ARG A 52 4.31 13.50 -5.25
CA ARG A 52 5.22 12.58 -5.95
C ARG A 52 5.76 11.50 -5.00
N GLU A 53 6.33 11.91 -3.88
CA GLU A 53 6.85 10.99 -2.85
C GLU A 53 5.78 10.05 -2.31
N ARG A 54 4.54 10.54 -2.15
CA ARG A 54 3.39 9.73 -1.71
C ARG A 54 3.05 8.61 -2.70
N VAL A 55 2.97 8.93 -3.99
CA VAL A 55 2.71 7.93 -5.04
C VAL A 55 3.83 6.90 -5.09
N VAL A 56 5.09 7.34 -5.04
CA VAL A 56 6.24 6.42 -5.04
C VAL A 56 6.24 5.53 -3.79
N SER A 57 5.94 6.09 -2.62
CA SER A 57 5.83 5.34 -1.36
C SER A 57 4.75 4.26 -1.45
N LEU A 58 3.60 4.56 -2.08
CA LEU A 58 2.54 3.59 -2.31
C LEU A 58 2.98 2.45 -3.23
N LEU A 59 3.69 2.73 -4.32
CA LEU A 59 4.18 1.70 -5.23
C LEU A 59 5.18 0.76 -4.52
N ILE A 60 6.07 1.32 -3.69
CA ILE A 60 7.03 0.54 -2.90
C ILE A 60 6.31 -0.31 -1.84
N ASP A 61 5.33 0.27 -1.11
CA ASP A 61 4.54 -0.48 -0.12
C ASP A 61 3.81 -1.66 -0.77
N LEU A 62 3.15 -1.42 -1.91
CA LEU A 62 2.44 -2.47 -2.63
C LEU A 62 3.40 -3.57 -3.11
N ALA A 63 4.55 -3.21 -3.67
CA ALA A 63 5.55 -4.20 -4.10
C ALA A 63 6.08 -5.05 -2.94
N ASN A 64 6.38 -4.43 -1.80
CA ASN A 64 6.82 -5.14 -0.61
C ASN A 64 5.75 -6.10 -0.07
N ARG A 65 4.47 -5.70 -0.13
CA ARG A 65 3.34 -6.50 0.38
C ARG A 65 2.99 -7.68 -0.51
N THR A 66 3.16 -7.56 -1.82
CA THR A 66 2.90 -8.65 -2.76
C THR A 66 4.12 -9.54 -2.99
N GLY A 67 5.31 -9.13 -2.53
CA GLY A 67 6.57 -9.80 -2.85
C GLY A 67 6.93 -9.66 -4.33
N ALA A 68 6.41 -8.63 -5.01
CA ALA A 68 6.64 -8.39 -6.42
C ALA A 68 8.11 -8.01 -6.69
N ASP A 69 8.74 -8.72 -7.63
CA ASP A 69 10.07 -8.38 -8.13
C ASP A 69 9.95 -7.63 -9.46
N GLY A 70 9.79 -6.31 -9.37
CA GLY A 70 9.73 -5.43 -10.54
C GLY A 70 8.39 -5.36 -11.25
N GLU A 71 7.47 -6.30 -11.07
CA GLU A 71 6.13 -6.25 -11.68
C GLU A 71 5.02 -6.17 -10.64
N LEU A 72 4.28 -5.06 -10.67
CA LEU A 72 3.30 -4.71 -9.66
C LEU A 72 1.88 -4.68 -10.24
N ASP A 73 1.06 -5.62 -9.81
CA ASP A 73 -0.38 -5.54 -9.97
C ASP A 73 -0.97 -4.60 -8.92
N VAL A 74 -1.62 -3.54 -9.39
CA VAL A 74 -2.28 -2.52 -8.60
C VAL A 74 -3.79 -2.80 -8.64
N PRO A 75 -4.37 -3.47 -7.63
CA PRO A 75 -5.79 -3.86 -7.63
C PRO A 75 -6.73 -2.68 -7.39
N MET A 76 -6.19 -1.46 -7.23
CA MET A 76 -6.92 -0.24 -6.89
C MET A 76 -6.99 0.70 -8.10
N SER A 77 -8.08 1.46 -8.22
CA SER A 77 -8.24 2.48 -9.26
C SER A 77 -7.36 3.70 -8.98
N ARG A 78 -7.19 4.61 -9.96
CA ARG A 78 -6.51 5.89 -9.72
C ARG A 78 -7.28 6.77 -8.72
N GLN A 79 -8.61 6.64 -8.67
CA GLN A 79 -9.44 7.30 -7.66
C GLN A 79 -9.15 6.74 -6.27
N ASP A 80 -9.11 5.40 -6.13
CA ASP A 80 -8.79 4.74 -4.86
C ASP A 80 -7.40 5.19 -4.36
N MET A 81 -6.42 5.33 -5.27
CA MET A 81 -5.09 5.87 -4.94
C MET A 81 -5.17 7.32 -4.47
N ALA A 82 -5.97 8.16 -5.14
CA ALA A 82 -6.13 9.57 -4.80
C ALA A 82 -6.72 9.74 -3.39
N ASP A 83 -7.80 8.98 -3.11
CA ASP A 83 -8.47 8.95 -1.81
C ASP A 83 -7.51 8.46 -0.71
N TYR A 84 -6.71 7.44 -0.99
CA TYR A 84 -5.70 6.94 -0.06
C TYR A 84 -4.57 7.96 0.20
N LEU A 85 -4.11 8.68 -0.82
CA LEU A 85 -2.96 9.59 -0.71
C LEU A 85 -3.33 11.03 -0.32
N GLY A 86 -4.63 11.32 -0.17
CA GLY A 86 -5.15 12.66 0.13
C GLY A 86 -4.82 13.68 -0.96
N VAL A 87 -4.84 13.25 -2.23
CA VAL A 87 -4.59 14.11 -3.40
C VAL A 87 -5.70 13.88 -4.44
N THR A 88 -5.67 14.61 -5.56
CA THR A 88 -6.65 14.40 -6.63
C THR A 88 -6.23 13.28 -7.59
N ILE A 89 -7.20 12.67 -8.28
CA ILE A 89 -6.95 11.64 -9.32
C ILE A 89 -6.05 12.14 -10.45
N GLU A 90 -6.17 13.42 -10.83
CA GLU A 90 -5.32 14.04 -11.85
C GLU A 90 -3.88 14.17 -11.34
N THR A 91 -3.69 14.42 -10.04
CA THR A 91 -2.36 14.51 -9.42
C THR A 91 -1.68 13.15 -9.41
N VAL A 92 -2.41 12.07 -9.07
CA VAL A 92 -1.91 10.69 -9.19
C VAL A 92 -1.54 10.39 -10.64
N SER A 93 -2.43 10.71 -11.59
CA SER A 93 -2.22 10.43 -13.01
C SER A 93 -1.00 11.17 -13.57
N ARG A 94 -0.88 12.49 -13.32
CA ARG A 94 0.28 13.30 -13.72
C ARG A 94 1.59 12.77 -13.12
N THR A 95 1.58 12.39 -11.85
CA THR A 95 2.76 11.86 -11.17
C THR A 95 3.23 10.56 -11.81
N LEU A 96 2.30 9.64 -12.09
CA LEU A 96 2.63 8.38 -12.74
C LEU A 96 3.15 8.57 -14.15
N THR A 97 2.56 9.48 -14.93
CA THR A 97 3.08 9.84 -16.26
C THR A 97 4.50 10.40 -16.15
N GLN A 98 4.78 11.27 -15.18
CA GLN A 98 6.12 11.81 -14.98
C GLN A 98 7.12 10.71 -14.61
N LEU A 99 6.77 9.80 -13.71
CA LEU A 99 7.63 8.66 -13.37
C LEU A 99 7.89 7.73 -14.58
N GLN A 100 6.92 7.59 -15.48
CA GLN A 100 7.11 6.85 -16.72
C GLN A 100 8.03 7.59 -17.70
N VAL A 101 7.88 8.90 -17.84
CA VAL A 101 8.77 9.75 -18.66
C VAL A 101 10.20 9.73 -18.12
N ASP A 102 10.35 9.75 -16.80
CA ASP A 102 11.65 9.64 -16.11
C ASP A 102 12.27 8.23 -16.24
N GLY A 103 11.55 7.27 -16.85
CA GLY A 103 12.03 5.91 -17.10
C GLY A 103 12.10 5.00 -15.88
N VAL A 104 11.62 5.46 -14.71
CA VAL A 104 11.70 4.68 -13.46
C VAL A 104 10.59 3.65 -13.32
N ILE A 105 9.48 3.84 -14.04
CA ILE A 105 8.41 2.85 -14.17
C ILE A 105 7.99 2.70 -15.63
N ALA A 106 7.31 1.60 -15.95
CA ALA A 106 6.47 1.47 -17.13
C ALA A 106 5.04 1.11 -16.70
N ILE A 107 4.04 1.52 -17.48
CA ILE A 107 2.63 1.27 -17.16
C ILE A 107 2.00 0.53 -18.35
N PRO A 108 2.18 -0.81 -18.47
CA PRO A 108 1.56 -1.58 -19.54
C PRO A 108 0.03 -1.50 -19.52
N THR A 109 -0.57 -1.47 -18.33
CA THR A 109 -2.02 -1.26 -18.17
C THR A 109 -2.31 -0.37 -16.96
N THR A 110 -3.54 0.12 -16.83
CA THR A 110 -3.95 0.95 -15.70
C THR A 110 -3.78 0.27 -14.34
N ARG A 111 -3.79 -1.07 -14.31
CA ARG A 111 -3.64 -1.89 -13.10
C ARG A 111 -2.33 -2.68 -13.04
N HIS A 112 -1.43 -2.49 -13.99
CA HIS A 112 -0.15 -3.20 -14.01
C HIS A 112 0.98 -2.19 -14.22
N ILE A 113 1.92 -2.15 -13.29
CA ILE A 113 3.05 -1.22 -13.29
C ILE A 113 4.35 -2.02 -13.15
N VAL A 114 5.29 -1.77 -14.05
CA VAL A 114 6.63 -2.34 -13.98
C VAL A 114 7.57 -1.32 -13.34
N LEU A 115 8.19 -1.68 -12.23
CA LEU A 115 9.23 -0.90 -11.55
C LEU A 115 10.56 -1.18 -12.24
N ARG A 116 11.05 -0.21 -13.02
CA ARG A 116 12.29 -0.36 -13.83
C ARG A 116 13.54 -0.07 -13.01
N ASP A 117 13.45 0.88 -12.09
CA ASP A 117 14.57 1.27 -11.23
C ASP A 117 14.11 1.43 -9.77
N SER A 118 14.17 0.32 -9.04
CA SER A 118 13.83 0.25 -7.61
C SER A 118 14.72 1.15 -6.74
N ALA A 119 15.97 1.41 -7.15
CA ALA A 119 16.86 2.30 -6.41
C ALA A 119 16.48 3.76 -6.60
N ALA A 120 16.16 4.19 -7.82
CA ALA A 120 15.64 5.52 -8.10
C ALA A 120 14.30 5.77 -7.40
N LEU A 121 13.40 4.79 -7.40
CA LEU A 121 12.12 4.88 -6.67
C LEU A 121 12.36 5.10 -5.17
N ARG A 122 13.30 4.36 -4.54
CA ARG A 122 13.62 4.58 -3.12
C ARG A 122 14.17 5.98 -2.84
N ARG A 123 14.92 6.58 -3.77
CA ARG A 123 15.39 7.97 -3.64
C ARG A 123 14.24 8.97 -3.71
N PHE A 124 13.24 8.72 -4.55
CA PHE A 124 12.06 9.59 -4.66
C PHE A 124 11.04 9.40 -3.55
N ALA A 125 11.19 8.38 -2.69
CA ALA A 125 10.30 8.12 -1.57
C ALA A 125 10.73 8.85 -0.28
N ALA A 126 11.90 9.51 -0.28
CA ALA A 126 12.50 10.17 0.87
C ALA A 126 11.95 11.58 1.08
#